data_AF-A0A850BEW1-F1
#
_entry.id   AF-A0A850BEW1-F1
#
_cell.length_a   1.000
_cell.length_b   1.000
_cell.length_c   1.000
_cell.angle_alpha   90.00
_cell.angle_beta   90.00
_cell.angle_gamma   90.00
#
_symmetry.space_group_name_H-M   'P 1'
#
loop_
_entity.id
_entity.type
_entity.pdbx_description
1 polymer ?
#
loop_
_entity_poly.entity_id
_entity_poly.type
_entity_poly.pdbx_seq_one_letter_code
_entity_poly.pdbx_strand_id
1 'polypeptide(L)'
;MGKLPAKKPPTPKMAREELAAAIRDKPLPPDPLSAMNLRSLGLRIGIPALIAWVIAFAIPGWIPKVVVGVLTLVAAGLALWVIRFTKRSRAVAQIVREADTAEARKDAISKLDAEFKKDDAAAVFAKAQLQLQEDPRAALRTLETIKLDKVMAPMADEARAQRAMIHLMLGETDEARALVDKIDMSRHKDAKARAMMASIVGEAWARTGQAKKAVEVLEMFDPNDAAYVELRPQLLRARAFAYAWANNTKPMKQALRSLKELNPQFLSGFITKKKHAMGVSPRGVHPALEKEAFEMLMRSGVVPRKMEYRR
;
A
#
# COMPACT_ATOMS: atom_id res chain seq x y z
N MET A 1 -24.66 -8.75 35.01
CA MET A 1 -23.77 -8.15 34.00
C MET A 1 -24.59 -7.79 32.77
N GLY A 2 -24.86 -6.50 32.56
CA GLY A 2 -25.62 -6.03 31.39
C GLY A 2 -24.84 -6.24 30.11
N LYS A 3 -25.45 -6.90 29.11
CA LYS A 3 -24.89 -6.99 27.76
C LYS A 3 -24.80 -5.59 27.17
N LEU A 4 -23.58 -5.11 26.90
CA LEU A 4 -23.37 -3.90 26.12
C LEU A 4 -24.06 -4.08 24.75
N PRO A 5 -24.83 -3.08 24.27
CA PRO A 5 -25.52 -3.18 23.00
C PRO A 5 -24.51 -3.32 21.86
N ALA A 6 -24.72 -4.31 20.99
CA ALA A 6 -23.88 -4.55 19.83
C ALA A 6 -23.86 -3.31 18.93
N LYS A 7 -22.65 -2.75 18.72
CA LYS A 7 -22.42 -1.59 17.84
C LYS A 7 -22.94 -1.93 16.44
N LYS A 8 -23.89 -1.14 15.92
CA LYS A 8 -24.44 -1.35 14.57
C LYS A 8 -23.30 -1.32 13.55
N PRO A 9 -23.32 -2.20 12.52
CA PRO A 9 -22.27 -2.22 11.51
C PRO A 9 -22.25 -0.88 10.76
N PRO A 10 -21.06 -0.32 10.48
CA PRO A 10 -20.91 0.97 9.83
C PRO A 10 -21.52 0.93 8.43
N THR A 11 -22.28 1.97 8.09
CA THR A 11 -22.84 2.13 6.74
C THR A 11 -21.71 2.39 5.73
N PRO A 12 -21.91 2.14 4.42
CA PRO A 12 -20.89 2.45 3.40
C PRO A 12 -20.43 3.91 3.39
N LYS A 13 -21.33 4.83 3.79
CA LYS A 13 -21.01 6.26 3.94
C LYS A 13 -20.08 6.49 5.14
N MET A 14 -20.40 5.90 6.29
CA MET A 14 -19.54 5.96 7.48
C MET A 14 -18.17 5.32 7.24
N ALA A 15 -18.11 4.20 6.53
CA ALA A 15 -16.84 3.56 6.19
C ALA A 15 -15.97 4.44 5.28
N ARG A 16 -16.58 5.21 4.36
CA ARG A 16 -15.87 6.20 3.53
C ARG A 16 -15.38 7.40 4.35
N GLU A 17 -16.22 7.91 5.26
CA GLU A 17 -15.88 9.01 6.16
C GLU A 17 -14.76 8.62 7.14
N GLU A 18 -14.80 7.42 7.72
CA GLU A 18 -13.73 6.88 8.57
C GLU A 18 -12.43 6.68 7.81
N LEU A 19 -12.48 6.23 6.54
CA LEU A 19 -11.28 6.10 5.70
C LEU A 19 -10.69 7.48 5.36
N ALA A 20 -11.53 8.46 5.05
CA ALA A 20 -11.11 9.83 4.81
C ALA A 20 -10.51 10.47 6.07
N ALA A 21 -11.11 10.24 7.24
CA ALA A 21 -10.57 10.67 8.54
C ALA A 21 -9.21 10.01 8.83
N ALA A 22 -9.06 8.71 8.60
CA ALA A 22 -7.80 8.00 8.78
C ALA A 22 -6.69 8.51 7.84
N ILE A 23 -7.03 8.97 6.63
CA ILE A 23 -6.08 9.62 5.71
C ILE A 23 -5.69 11.01 6.24
N ARG A 24 -6.65 11.76 6.81
CA ARG A 24 -6.37 13.06 7.44
C ARG A 24 -5.47 12.91 8.66
N ASP A 25 -5.64 11.88 9.46
CA ASP A 25 -4.88 11.75 10.70
C ASP A 25 -3.46 11.19 10.49
N LYS A 26 -3.11 10.78 9.26
CA LYS A 26 -1.74 10.36 8.94
C LYS A 26 -0.79 11.56 9.04
N PRO A 27 0.27 11.45 9.87
CA PRO A 27 1.26 12.52 9.99
C PRO A 27 1.94 12.74 8.65
N LEU A 28 2.11 14.01 8.28
CA LEU A 28 2.90 14.38 7.11
C LEU A 28 4.34 13.86 7.28
N PRO A 29 5.05 13.58 6.17
CA PRO A 29 6.47 13.26 6.23
C PRO A 29 7.21 14.26 7.14
N PRO A 30 8.20 13.84 7.95
CA PRO A 30 8.87 14.74 8.88
C PRO A 30 9.57 15.90 8.16
N ASP A 31 9.59 17.08 8.78
CA ASP A 31 10.23 18.26 8.19
C ASP A 31 11.75 18.10 8.29
N PRO A 32 12.49 18.03 7.17
CA PRO A 32 13.96 17.94 7.24
C PRO A 32 14.58 19.17 7.90
N LEU A 33 13.86 20.30 7.95
CA LEU A 33 14.29 21.56 8.55
C LEU A 33 13.61 21.85 9.89
N SER A 34 12.99 20.87 10.55
CA SER A 34 12.58 21.07 11.95
C SER A 34 13.83 21.25 12.82
N ALA A 35 13.75 22.08 13.86
CA ALA A 35 14.89 22.35 14.75
C ALA A 35 15.51 21.07 15.33
N MET A 36 14.69 20.06 15.61
CA MET A 36 15.12 18.75 16.11
C MET A 36 15.89 17.94 15.06
N ASN A 37 15.45 17.97 13.79
CA ASN A 37 16.10 17.27 12.69
C ASN A 37 17.38 17.96 12.24
N LEU A 38 17.42 19.30 12.23
CA LEU A 38 18.63 20.09 11.96
C LEU A 38 19.73 19.81 12.97
N ARG A 39 19.40 19.72 14.26
CA ARG A 39 20.37 19.40 15.32
C ARG A 39 20.92 17.98 15.16
N SER A 40 20.05 17.01 14.92
CA SER A 40 20.41 15.60 14.64
C SER A 40 21.31 15.48 13.41
N LEU A 41 20.94 16.14 12.30
CA LEU A 41 21.67 16.13 11.05
C LEU A 41 23.03 16.81 11.19
N GLY A 42 23.08 17.96 11.85
CA GLY A 42 24.30 18.69 12.17
C GLY A 42 25.25 17.87 13.04
N LEU A 43 24.74 17.11 14.02
CA LEU A 43 25.57 16.23 14.84
C LEU A 43 26.14 15.06 14.03
N ARG A 44 25.31 14.40 13.21
CA ARG A 44 25.68 13.17 12.49
C ARG A 44 26.56 13.41 11.27
N ILE A 45 26.43 14.58 10.64
CA ILE A 45 27.16 14.92 9.41
C ILE A 45 28.21 16.00 9.68
N GLY A 46 27.88 17.01 10.47
CA GLY A 46 28.75 18.16 10.74
C GLY A 46 29.98 17.80 11.56
N ILE A 47 29.85 16.96 12.60
CA ILE A 47 31.00 16.56 13.43
C ILE A 47 32.02 15.73 12.62
N PRO A 48 31.62 14.65 11.90
CA PRO A 48 32.56 13.91 11.06
C PRO A 48 33.19 14.77 9.95
N ALA A 49 32.43 15.68 9.34
CA ALA A 49 32.96 16.59 8.33
C ALA A 49 34.01 17.54 8.91
N LEU A 50 33.78 18.08 10.12
CA LEU A 50 34.73 18.95 10.80
C LEU A 50 36.00 18.18 11.17
N ILE A 51 35.89 16.95 11.68
CA ILE A 51 37.03 16.07 11.96
C ILE A 51 37.83 15.82 10.66
N ALA A 52 37.15 15.52 9.55
CA ALA A 52 37.80 15.30 8.26
C ALA A 52 38.59 16.54 7.79
N TRP A 53 38.04 17.74 7.97
CA TRP A 53 38.74 18.98 7.67
C TRP A 53 39.96 19.21 8.58
N VAL A 54 39.83 18.94 9.88
CA VAL A 54 40.96 19.04 10.83
C VAL A 54 42.10 18.12 10.40
N ILE A 55 41.80 16.86 10.04
CA ILE A 55 42.80 15.91 9.53
C ILE A 55 43.42 16.41 8.21
N ALA A 56 42.60 16.94 7.29
CA ALA A 56 43.09 17.45 6.01
C ALA A 56 44.01 18.67 6.14
N PHE A 57 43.85 19.51 7.18
CA PHE A 57 44.76 20.61 7.47
C PHE A 57 46.03 20.17 8.20
N ALA A 58 45.96 19.10 8.99
CA ALA A 58 47.13 18.56 9.69
C ALA A 58 48.12 17.85 8.75
N ILE A 59 47.66 17.33 7.61
CA ILE A 59 48.52 16.67 6.61
C ILE A 59 49.08 17.74 5.64
N PRO A 60 50.42 17.84 5.47
CA PRO A 60 51.02 18.77 4.53
C PRO A 60 50.66 18.42 3.07
N GLY A 61 50.54 19.44 2.23
CA GLY A 61 50.10 19.31 0.83
C GLY A 61 48.67 19.81 0.58
N TRP A 62 48.28 19.86 -0.70
CA TRP A 62 46.98 20.38 -1.14
C TRP A 62 45.95 19.27 -1.44
N ILE A 63 46.42 18.04 -1.72
CA ILE A 63 45.57 16.91 -2.12
C ILE A 63 44.52 16.56 -1.04
N PRO A 64 44.86 16.41 0.26
CA PRO A 64 43.85 16.08 1.29
C PRO A 64 42.74 17.13 1.39
N LYS A 65 43.09 18.42 1.22
CA LYS A 65 42.13 19.54 1.27
C LYS A 65 41.18 19.50 0.08
N VAL A 66 41.68 19.17 -1.11
CA VAL A 66 40.83 19.01 -2.30
C VAL A 66 39.90 17.81 -2.16
N VAL A 67 40.40 16.67 -1.66
CA VAL A 67 39.56 15.48 -1.42
C VAL A 67 38.42 15.80 -0.45
N VAL A 68 38.73 16.40 0.70
CA VAL A 68 37.70 16.76 1.68
C VAL A 68 36.77 17.87 1.16
N GLY A 69 37.29 18.81 0.37
CA GLY A 69 36.49 19.81 -0.33
C GLY A 69 35.46 19.20 -1.28
N VAL A 70 35.88 18.25 -2.13
CA VAL A 70 34.97 17.53 -3.05
C VAL A 70 33.92 16.73 -2.27
N LEU A 71 34.34 15.99 -1.23
CA LEU A 71 33.40 15.24 -0.39
C LEU A 71 32.37 16.15 0.29
N THR A 72 32.80 17.32 0.76
CA THR A 72 31.92 18.33 1.36
C THR A 72 30.90 18.86 0.34
N LEU A 73 31.34 19.15 -0.89
CA LEU A 73 30.44 19.58 -1.98
C LEU A 73 29.42 18.51 -2.35
N VAL A 74 29.85 17.24 -2.43
CA VAL A 74 28.95 16.10 -2.67
C VAL A 74 27.92 15.97 -1.55
N ALA A 75 28.34 16.05 -0.29
CA ALA A 75 27.44 16.00 0.87
C ALA A 75 26.44 17.16 0.86
N ALA A 76 26.87 18.39 0.53
CA ALA A 76 26.00 19.55 0.40
C ALA A 76 24.98 19.37 -0.74
N GLY A 77 25.41 18.85 -1.89
CA GLY A 77 24.53 18.52 -3.00
C GLY A 77 23.46 17.49 -2.63
N LEU A 78 23.83 16.42 -1.92
CA LEU A 78 22.90 15.42 -1.40
C LEU A 78 21.92 16.02 -0.38
N ALA A 79 22.39 16.86 0.53
CA ALA A 79 21.53 17.51 1.52
C ALA A 79 20.47 18.41 0.84
N LEU A 80 20.88 19.24 -0.13
CA LEU A 80 19.97 20.07 -0.92
C LEU A 80 18.94 19.21 -1.69
N TRP A 81 19.39 18.10 -2.27
CA TRP A 81 18.52 17.16 -2.97
C TRP A 81 17.47 16.55 -2.02
N VAL A 82 17.88 16.05 -0.85
CA VAL A 82 16.96 15.50 0.18
C VAL A 82 15.94 16.54 0.63
N ILE A 83 16.37 17.76 0.92
CA ILE A 83 15.45 18.85 1.35
C ILE A 83 14.42 19.12 0.25
N ARG A 84 14.86 19.22 -1.00
CA ARG A 84 13.96 19.46 -2.14
C ARG A 84 13.00 18.29 -2.34
N PHE A 85 13.48 17.05 -2.23
CA PHE A 85 12.66 15.85 -2.34
C PHE A 85 11.57 15.82 -1.25
N THR A 86 11.93 16.00 0.02
CA THR A 86 10.97 15.94 1.13
C THR A 86 9.93 17.06 1.07
N LYS A 87 10.32 18.28 0.66
CA LYS A 87 9.36 19.38 0.43
C LYS A 87 8.33 19.02 -0.65
N ARG A 88 8.76 18.40 -1.75
CA ARG A 88 7.86 17.96 -2.83
C ARG A 88 6.96 16.82 -2.37
N SER A 89 7.49 15.82 -1.68
CA SER A 89 6.68 14.71 -1.13
C SER A 89 5.61 15.19 -0.15
N ARG A 90 5.91 16.22 0.65
CA ARG A 90 4.92 16.89 1.53
C ARG A 90 3.83 17.60 0.75
N ALA A 91 4.20 18.36 -0.29
CA ALA A 91 3.24 19.06 -1.13
C ALA A 91 2.26 18.07 -1.80
N VAL A 92 2.77 16.95 -2.32
CA VAL A 92 1.94 15.85 -2.83
C VAL A 92 1.00 15.32 -1.73
N ALA A 93 1.53 15.01 -0.54
CA ALA A 93 0.73 14.47 0.56
C ALA A 93 -0.38 15.44 1.00
N GLN A 94 -0.11 16.75 0.99
CA GLN A 94 -1.10 17.77 1.30
C GLN A 94 -2.24 17.81 0.26
N ILE A 95 -1.89 17.77 -1.03
CA ILE A 95 -2.88 17.73 -2.11
C ILE A 95 -3.81 16.51 -1.97
N VAL A 96 -3.25 15.33 -1.69
CA VAL A 96 -4.04 14.09 -1.52
C VAL A 96 -4.93 14.14 -0.27
N ARG A 97 -4.46 14.75 0.82
CA ARG A 97 -5.21 14.84 2.09
C ARG A 97 -6.48 15.68 1.95
N GLU A 98 -6.49 16.65 1.05
CA GLU A 98 -7.64 17.52 0.76
C GLU A 98 -8.69 16.86 -0.17
N ALA A 99 -8.38 15.69 -0.75
CA ALA A 99 -9.16 15.06 -1.81
C ALA A 99 -10.26 14.09 -1.31
N ASP A 100 -11.18 14.56 -0.47
CA ASP A 100 -12.20 13.73 0.19
C ASP A 100 -13.51 13.54 -0.61
N THR A 101 -13.84 14.49 -1.50
CA THR A 101 -14.99 14.43 -2.40
C THR A 101 -14.59 14.07 -3.83
N ALA A 102 -15.56 13.68 -4.66
CA ALA A 102 -15.29 13.41 -6.08
C ALA A 102 -14.76 14.65 -6.83
N GLU A 103 -15.25 15.83 -6.48
CA GLU A 103 -14.77 17.11 -7.01
C GLU A 103 -13.35 17.40 -6.51
N ALA A 104 -13.12 17.30 -5.21
CA ALA A 104 -11.78 17.51 -4.63
C ALA A 104 -10.72 16.53 -5.17
N ARG A 105 -11.12 15.30 -5.52
CA ARG A 105 -10.21 14.35 -6.21
C ARG A 105 -9.84 14.81 -7.62
N LYS A 106 -10.78 15.33 -8.41
CA LYS A 106 -10.50 15.87 -9.74
C LYS A 106 -9.58 17.09 -9.67
N ASP A 107 -9.83 17.97 -8.70
CA ASP A 107 -8.99 19.14 -8.45
C ASP A 107 -7.58 18.73 -8.01
N ALA A 108 -7.47 17.75 -7.11
CA ALA A 108 -6.19 17.20 -6.66
C ALA A 108 -5.41 16.57 -7.82
N ILE A 109 -6.07 15.80 -8.69
CA ILE A 109 -5.43 15.25 -9.91
C ILE A 109 -4.93 16.38 -10.82
N SER A 110 -5.71 17.44 -10.99
CA SER A 110 -5.33 18.59 -11.82
C SER A 110 -4.13 19.35 -11.24
N LYS A 111 -4.09 19.56 -9.91
CA LYS A 111 -2.93 20.14 -9.21
C LYS A 111 -1.69 19.27 -9.37
N LEU A 112 -1.81 17.94 -9.23
CA LEU A 112 -0.70 17.01 -9.42
C LEU A 112 -0.14 17.08 -10.85
N ASP A 113 -0.99 17.21 -11.87
CA ASP A 113 -0.57 17.31 -13.27
C ASP A 113 0.09 18.67 -13.61
N ALA A 114 -0.34 19.75 -12.95
CA ALA A 114 0.19 21.10 -13.18
C ALA A 114 1.50 21.38 -12.42
N GLU A 115 1.60 20.96 -11.16
CA GLU A 115 2.69 21.35 -10.26
C GLU A 115 3.87 20.37 -10.26
N PHE A 116 3.68 19.15 -10.77
CA PHE A 116 4.70 18.09 -10.75
C PHE A 116 5.06 17.60 -12.14
N LYS A 117 6.31 17.16 -12.29
CA LYS A 117 6.76 16.55 -13.54
C LYS A 117 6.07 15.19 -13.73
N LYS A 118 5.86 14.80 -14.99
CA LYS A 118 5.22 13.53 -15.37
C LYS A 118 5.98 12.28 -14.87
N ASP A 119 7.26 12.42 -14.58
CA ASP A 119 8.15 11.37 -14.08
C ASP A 119 8.40 11.46 -12.56
N ASP A 120 7.70 12.36 -11.86
CA ASP A 120 7.74 12.44 -10.40
C ASP A 120 7.00 11.25 -9.79
N ALA A 121 7.74 10.24 -9.35
CA ALA A 121 7.17 9.00 -8.83
C ALA A 121 6.14 9.25 -7.70
N ALA A 122 6.41 10.20 -6.79
CA ALA A 122 5.50 10.48 -5.68
C ALA A 122 4.17 11.06 -6.18
N ALA A 123 4.21 12.00 -7.12
CA ALA A 123 3.00 12.56 -7.73
C ALA A 123 2.24 11.50 -8.55
N VAL A 124 2.94 10.62 -9.26
CA VAL A 124 2.33 9.52 -10.02
C VAL A 124 1.63 8.53 -9.09
N PHE A 125 2.26 8.14 -7.99
CA PHE A 125 1.64 7.27 -6.97
C PHE A 125 0.39 7.90 -6.36
N ALA A 126 0.48 9.16 -5.96
CA ALA A 126 -0.65 9.91 -5.43
C ALA A 126 -1.82 9.99 -6.42
N LYS A 127 -1.54 10.34 -7.67
CA LYS A 127 -2.54 10.40 -8.74
C LYS A 127 -3.20 9.04 -8.96
N ALA A 128 -2.42 7.96 -9.01
CA ALA A 128 -2.94 6.62 -9.16
C ALA A 128 -3.85 6.22 -7.99
N GLN A 129 -3.49 6.57 -6.75
CA GLN A 129 -4.31 6.30 -5.57
C GLN A 129 -5.67 7.03 -5.63
N LEU A 130 -5.69 8.27 -6.11
CA LEU A 130 -6.93 9.03 -6.31
C LEU A 130 -7.80 8.41 -7.41
N GLN A 131 -7.19 8.03 -8.54
CA GLN A 131 -7.88 7.41 -9.67
C GLN A 131 -8.42 6.01 -9.33
N LEU A 132 -7.77 5.26 -8.45
CA LEU A 132 -8.13 3.89 -8.10
C LEU A 132 -9.57 3.77 -7.56
N GLN A 133 -10.06 4.82 -6.90
CA GLN A 133 -11.42 4.85 -6.36
C GLN A 133 -12.51 4.92 -7.45
N GLU A 134 -12.16 5.47 -8.62
CA GLU A 134 -13.11 5.77 -9.70
C GLU A 134 -12.92 4.84 -10.91
N ASP A 135 -11.68 4.74 -11.39
CA ASP A 135 -11.29 3.88 -12.50
C ASP A 135 -9.95 3.19 -12.18
N PRO A 136 -9.98 1.91 -11.76
CA PRO A 136 -8.78 1.12 -11.54
C PRO A 136 -7.86 1.02 -12.79
N ARG A 137 -8.42 1.07 -14.00
CA ARG A 137 -7.62 1.03 -15.24
C ARG A 137 -6.92 2.36 -15.51
N ALA A 138 -7.51 3.49 -15.13
CA ALA A 138 -6.83 4.78 -15.20
C ALA A 138 -5.65 4.82 -14.22
N ALA A 139 -5.86 4.33 -12.99
CA ALA A 139 -4.79 4.21 -12.00
C ALA A 139 -3.63 3.33 -12.50
N LEU A 140 -3.94 2.19 -13.13
CA LEU A 140 -2.94 1.30 -13.72
C LEU A 140 -2.11 2.00 -14.80
N ARG A 141 -2.79 2.68 -15.75
CA ARG A 141 -2.13 3.46 -16.82
C ARG A 141 -1.22 4.56 -16.25
N THR A 142 -1.64 5.20 -15.16
CA THR A 142 -0.81 6.18 -14.45
C THR A 142 0.42 5.55 -13.82
N LEU A 143 0.29 4.42 -13.12
CA LEU A 143 1.46 3.71 -12.55
C LEU A 143 2.43 3.20 -13.62
N GLU A 144 1.93 2.92 -14.83
CA GLU A 144 2.73 2.48 -15.97
C GLU A 144 3.62 3.58 -16.57
N THR A 145 3.38 4.86 -16.23
CA THR A 145 4.30 5.93 -16.62
C THR A 145 5.61 5.90 -15.82
N ILE A 146 5.65 5.19 -14.68
CA ILE A 146 6.85 5.01 -13.88
C ILE A 146 7.83 4.11 -14.65
N LYS A 147 8.96 4.68 -15.02
CA LYS A 147 10.09 3.95 -15.62
C LYS A 147 10.82 3.18 -14.53
N LEU A 148 10.49 1.90 -14.38
CA LEU A 148 10.97 1.02 -13.30
C LEU A 148 12.49 0.89 -13.25
N ASP A 149 13.18 1.06 -14.37
CA ASP A 149 14.64 1.05 -14.52
C ASP A 149 15.31 2.37 -14.07
N LYS A 150 14.54 3.46 -13.98
CA LYS A 150 15.04 4.80 -13.63
C LYS A 150 14.77 5.23 -12.20
N VAL A 151 13.93 4.47 -11.48
CA VAL A 151 13.64 4.72 -10.07
C VAL A 151 14.49 3.80 -9.19
N MET A 152 14.63 4.13 -7.91
CA MET A 152 15.31 3.26 -6.96
C MET A 152 14.61 1.91 -6.87
N ALA A 153 15.38 0.82 -6.68
CA ALA A 153 14.82 -0.54 -6.66
C ALA A 153 13.63 -0.74 -5.70
N PRO A 154 13.62 -0.23 -4.45
CA PRO A 154 12.44 -0.31 -3.58
C PRO A 154 11.21 0.40 -4.15
N MET A 155 11.41 1.54 -4.84
CA MET A 155 10.33 2.29 -5.49
C MET A 155 9.76 1.52 -6.70
N ALA A 156 10.63 0.84 -7.46
CA ALA A 156 10.20 -0.04 -8.55
C ALA A 156 9.37 -1.22 -8.03
N ASP A 157 9.76 -1.79 -6.88
CA ASP A 157 9.05 -2.89 -6.23
C ASP A 157 7.68 -2.44 -5.70
N GLU A 158 7.59 -1.24 -5.13
CA GLU A 158 6.31 -0.63 -4.75
C GLU A 158 5.40 -0.38 -5.96
N ALA A 159 5.95 0.13 -7.07
CA ALA A 159 5.19 0.31 -8.31
C ALA A 159 4.66 -1.04 -8.84
N ARG A 160 5.48 -2.09 -8.82
CA ARG A 160 5.04 -3.45 -9.19
C ARG A 160 3.94 -3.95 -8.26
N ALA A 161 4.08 -3.77 -6.95
CA ALA A 161 3.10 -4.22 -5.97
C ALA A 161 1.75 -3.52 -6.19
N GLN A 162 1.74 -2.19 -6.36
CA GLN A 162 0.49 -1.45 -6.58
C GLN A 162 -0.18 -1.82 -7.91
N ARG A 163 0.60 -1.96 -8.99
CA ARG A 163 0.08 -2.45 -10.29
C ARG A 163 -0.51 -3.86 -10.15
N ALA A 164 0.20 -4.77 -9.46
CA ALA A 164 -0.27 -6.12 -9.21
C ALA A 164 -1.56 -6.15 -8.38
N MET A 165 -1.68 -5.29 -7.36
CA MET A 165 -2.89 -5.14 -6.57
C MET A 165 -4.09 -4.78 -7.45
N ILE A 166 -3.92 -3.84 -8.38
CA ILE A 166 -4.98 -3.44 -9.32
C ILE A 166 -5.37 -4.63 -10.23
N HIS A 167 -4.38 -5.32 -10.80
CA HIS A 167 -4.65 -6.52 -11.59
C HIS A 167 -5.41 -7.60 -10.78
N LEU A 168 -5.04 -7.83 -9.52
CA LEU A 168 -5.75 -8.75 -8.63
C LEU A 168 -7.20 -8.34 -8.38
N MET A 169 -7.46 -7.03 -8.20
CA MET A 169 -8.81 -6.47 -8.07
C MET A 169 -9.64 -6.70 -9.35
N LEU A 170 -9.02 -6.62 -10.52
CA LEU A 170 -9.65 -6.83 -11.82
C LEU A 170 -9.81 -8.32 -12.19
N GLY A 171 -9.16 -9.22 -11.45
CA GLY A 171 -9.16 -10.66 -11.73
C GLY A 171 -8.10 -11.12 -12.73
N GLU A 172 -7.10 -10.28 -12.99
CA GLU A 172 -6.01 -10.47 -13.93
C GLU A 172 -4.82 -11.11 -13.20
N THR A 173 -4.96 -12.39 -12.86
CA THR A 173 -4.02 -13.09 -11.98
C THR A 173 -2.65 -13.30 -12.62
N ASP A 174 -2.59 -13.45 -13.94
CA ASP A 174 -1.35 -13.75 -14.65
C ASP A 174 -0.50 -12.48 -14.83
N GLU A 175 -1.16 -11.34 -15.06
CA GLU A 175 -0.56 -10.01 -15.11
C GLU A 175 -0.04 -9.61 -13.73
N ALA A 176 -0.83 -9.84 -12.68
CA ALA A 176 -0.37 -9.66 -11.31
C ALA A 176 0.85 -10.54 -11.01
N ARG A 177 0.82 -11.81 -11.45
CA ARG A 177 1.90 -12.77 -11.25
C ARG A 177 3.22 -12.31 -11.87
N ALA A 178 3.18 -11.85 -13.12
CA ALA A 178 4.36 -11.37 -13.84
C ALA A 178 5.05 -10.16 -13.16
N LEU A 179 4.28 -9.36 -12.41
CA LEU A 179 4.80 -8.23 -11.64
C LEU A 179 5.40 -8.67 -10.31
N VAL A 180 4.68 -9.50 -9.54
CA VAL A 180 5.12 -9.88 -8.19
C VAL A 180 6.35 -10.77 -8.17
N ASP A 181 6.59 -11.55 -9.22
CA ASP A 181 7.78 -12.41 -9.31
C ASP A 181 9.10 -11.64 -9.40
N LYS A 182 9.04 -10.33 -9.69
CA LYS A 182 10.20 -9.43 -9.76
C LYS A 182 10.40 -8.62 -8.49
N ILE A 183 9.51 -8.74 -7.50
CA ILE A 183 9.57 -8.00 -6.25
C ILE A 183 10.57 -8.67 -5.30
N ASP A 184 11.49 -7.87 -4.77
CA ASP A 184 12.42 -8.30 -3.73
C ASP A 184 12.05 -7.67 -2.39
N MET A 185 11.32 -8.42 -1.57
CA MET A 185 10.87 -7.96 -0.26
C MET A 185 12.02 -7.66 0.72
N SER A 186 13.24 -8.14 0.47
CA SER A 186 14.39 -7.88 1.35
C SER A 186 14.87 -6.42 1.28
N ARG A 187 14.53 -5.70 0.20
CA ARG A 187 14.88 -4.29 0.00
C ARG A 187 14.08 -3.33 0.87
N HIS A 188 13.02 -3.81 1.50
CA HIS A 188 12.11 -3.00 2.30
C HIS A 188 12.34 -3.29 3.77
N LYS A 189 12.67 -2.25 4.55
CA LYS A 189 12.95 -2.38 5.98
C LYS A 189 11.73 -2.09 6.86
N ASP A 190 10.81 -1.27 6.35
CA ASP A 190 9.59 -0.94 7.06
C ASP A 190 8.65 -2.14 7.14
N ALA A 191 8.25 -2.52 8.35
CA ALA A 191 7.45 -3.72 8.59
C ALA A 191 6.08 -3.65 7.90
N LYS A 192 5.45 -2.48 7.91
CA LYS A 192 4.13 -2.26 7.30
C LYS A 192 4.21 -2.35 5.78
N ALA A 193 5.22 -1.74 5.16
CA ALA A 193 5.47 -1.87 3.73
C ALA A 193 5.71 -3.33 3.32
N ARG A 194 6.54 -4.06 4.08
CA ARG A 194 6.78 -5.50 3.86
C ARG A 194 5.49 -6.32 3.97
N ALA A 195 4.69 -6.11 5.01
CA ALA A 195 3.42 -6.81 5.20
C ALA A 195 2.43 -6.52 4.06
N MET A 196 2.35 -5.27 3.61
CA MET A 196 1.54 -4.89 2.45
C MET A 196 1.99 -5.65 1.19
N MET A 197 3.28 -5.63 0.87
CA MET A 197 3.77 -6.36 -0.31
C MET A 197 3.58 -7.87 -0.17
N ALA A 198 3.84 -8.44 1.01
CA ALA A 198 3.60 -9.85 1.29
C ALA A 198 2.15 -10.25 1.06
N SER A 199 1.20 -9.38 1.42
CA SER A 199 -0.23 -9.61 1.16
C SER A 199 -0.55 -9.67 -0.34
N ILE A 200 0.05 -8.79 -1.15
CA ILE A 200 -0.17 -8.72 -2.60
C ILE A 200 0.52 -9.88 -3.31
N VAL A 201 1.81 -10.11 -3.01
CA VAL A 201 2.62 -11.21 -3.53
C VAL A 201 1.99 -12.55 -3.17
N GLY A 202 1.58 -12.72 -1.91
CA GLY A 202 0.92 -13.93 -1.42
C GLY A 202 -0.42 -14.20 -2.12
N GLU A 203 -1.28 -13.18 -2.29
CA GLU A 203 -2.54 -13.36 -3.03
C GLU A 203 -2.27 -13.76 -4.49
N ALA A 204 -1.34 -13.09 -5.18
CA ALA A 204 -0.98 -13.42 -6.56
C ALA A 204 -0.41 -14.85 -6.69
N TRP A 205 0.51 -15.25 -5.81
CA TRP A 205 1.05 -16.60 -5.79
C TRP A 205 -0.02 -17.66 -5.50
N ALA A 206 -0.91 -17.41 -4.54
CA ALA A 206 -2.00 -18.32 -4.23
C ALA A 206 -2.90 -18.58 -5.43
N ARG A 207 -3.30 -17.51 -6.13
CA ARG A 207 -4.22 -17.57 -7.27
C ARG A 207 -3.58 -18.10 -8.56
N THR A 208 -2.27 -18.34 -8.57
CA THR A 208 -1.49 -18.84 -9.72
C THR A 208 -0.72 -20.13 -9.42
N GLY A 209 -1.15 -20.90 -8.42
CA GLY A 209 -0.65 -22.25 -8.18
C GLY A 209 0.54 -22.38 -7.21
N GLN A 210 1.00 -21.29 -6.60
CA GLN A 210 2.05 -21.31 -5.57
C GLN A 210 1.47 -21.08 -4.16
N ALA A 211 0.36 -21.72 -3.85
CA ALA A 211 -0.38 -21.49 -2.61
C ALA A 211 0.38 -21.85 -1.33
N LYS A 212 1.18 -22.93 -1.34
CA LYS A 212 2.00 -23.30 -0.17
C LYS A 212 3.03 -22.21 0.17
N LYS A 213 3.76 -21.74 -0.85
CA LYS A 213 4.69 -20.61 -0.73
C LYS A 213 4.00 -19.33 -0.25
N ALA A 214 2.78 -19.07 -0.75
CA ALA A 214 1.98 -17.94 -0.28
C ALA A 214 1.62 -18.06 1.20
N VAL A 215 1.23 -19.25 1.68
CA VAL A 215 0.95 -19.50 3.11
C VAL A 215 2.19 -19.21 3.95
N GLU A 216 3.34 -19.78 3.59
CA GLU A 216 4.61 -19.58 4.31
C GLU A 216 4.97 -18.10 4.46
N VAL A 217 4.82 -17.32 3.37
CA VAL A 217 5.11 -15.87 3.42
C VAL A 217 4.11 -15.10 4.25
N LEU A 218 2.81 -15.39 4.11
CA LEU A 218 1.75 -14.66 4.81
C LEU A 218 1.70 -14.99 6.31
N GLU A 219 2.18 -16.16 6.73
CA GLU A 219 2.24 -16.57 8.13
C GLU A 219 3.32 -15.85 8.93
N MET A 220 4.32 -15.25 8.27
CA MET A 220 5.31 -14.38 8.92
C MET A 220 4.73 -13.07 9.48
N PHE A 221 3.52 -12.69 9.07
CA PHE A 221 2.89 -11.41 9.46
C PHE A 221 1.58 -11.66 10.21
N ASP A 222 1.57 -11.53 11.54
CA ASP A 222 0.34 -11.68 12.34
C ASP A 222 -0.66 -10.54 12.08
N PRO A 223 -1.85 -10.78 11.48
CA PRO A 223 -2.82 -9.72 11.19
C PRO A 223 -3.36 -9.02 12.45
N ASN A 224 -3.12 -9.57 13.65
CA ASN A 224 -3.52 -8.97 14.91
C ASN A 224 -2.43 -8.10 15.56
N ASP A 225 -1.22 -8.08 15.00
CA ASP A 225 -0.16 -7.18 15.44
C ASP A 225 -0.61 -5.72 15.28
N ALA A 226 -0.35 -4.91 16.30
CA ALA A 226 -0.67 -3.48 16.31
C ALA A 226 -0.05 -2.73 15.12
N ALA A 227 1.10 -3.18 14.62
CA ALA A 227 1.76 -2.62 13.44
C ALA A 227 0.94 -2.77 12.14
N TYR A 228 0.00 -3.73 12.09
CA TYR A 228 -0.72 -4.11 10.87
C TYR A 228 -2.23 -3.86 10.93
N VAL A 229 -2.72 -3.09 11.92
CA VAL A 229 -4.17 -2.82 12.09
C VAL A 229 -4.82 -2.32 10.79
N GLU A 230 -4.19 -1.37 10.10
CA GLU A 230 -4.68 -0.85 8.81
C GLU A 230 -4.61 -1.88 7.66
N LEU A 231 -3.72 -2.86 7.76
CA LEU A 231 -3.50 -3.90 6.74
C LEU A 231 -4.28 -5.18 7.02
N ARG A 232 -4.88 -5.30 8.20
CA ARG A 232 -5.55 -6.52 8.66
C ARG A 232 -6.57 -7.06 7.66
N PRO A 233 -7.45 -6.25 7.04
CA PRO A 233 -8.36 -6.77 6.02
C PRO A 233 -7.62 -7.37 4.81
N GLN A 234 -6.56 -6.70 4.34
CA GLN A 234 -5.80 -7.15 3.18
C GLN A 234 -4.98 -8.42 3.49
N LEU A 235 -4.35 -8.51 4.66
CA LEU A 235 -3.63 -9.70 5.10
C LEU A 235 -4.56 -10.91 5.25
N LEU A 236 -5.71 -10.73 5.89
CA LEU A 236 -6.71 -11.80 6.03
C LEU A 236 -7.28 -12.22 4.68
N ARG A 237 -7.48 -11.27 3.76
CA ARG A 237 -7.91 -11.56 2.39
C ARG A 237 -6.89 -12.44 1.67
N ALA A 238 -5.62 -12.03 1.67
CA ALA A 238 -4.55 -12.80 1.03
C ALA A 238 -4.42 -14.20 1.64
N ARG A 239 -4.50 -14.31 2.98
CA ARG A 239 -4.50 -15.60 3.69
C ARG A 239 -5.69 -16.47 3.30
N ALA A 240 -6.89 -15.91 3.15
CA ALA A 240 -8.06 -16.68 2.73
C ALA A 240 -7.86 -17.32 1.34
N PHE A 241 -7.29 -16.59 0.38
CA PHE A 241 -6.89 -17.16 -0.92
C PHE A 241 -5.80 -18.23 -0.78
N ALA A 242 -4.74 -17.94 -0.04
CA ALA A 242 -3.63 -18.86 0.15
C ALA A 242 -4.08 -20.17 0.80
N TYR A 243 -4.85 -20.10 1.89
CA TYR A 243 -5.38 -21.27 2.56
C TYR A 243 -6.36 -22.05 1.71
N ALA A 244 -7.23 -21.38 0.94
CA ALA A 244 -8.15 -22.07 0.05
C ALA A 244 -7.42 -22.89 -1.03
N TRP A 245 -6.48 -22.26 -1.74
CA TRP A 245 -5.70 -22.92 -2.78
C TRP A 245 -4.67 -23.92 -2.25
N ALA A 246 -4.29 -23.82 -0.97
CA ALA A 246 -3.48 -24.82 -0.27
C ALA A 246 -4.30 -25.96 0.36
N ASN A 247 -5.62 -25.99 0.15
CA ASN A 247 -6.56 -26.96 0.76
C ASN A 247 -6.59 -26.94 2.31
N ASN A 248 -6.23 -25.81 2.92
CA ASN A 248 -6.26 -25.58 4.36
C ASN A 248 -7.62 -24.99 4.80
N THR A 249 -8.66 -25.82 4.79
CA THR A 249 -10.05 -25.35 5.00
C THR A 249 -10.28 -24.70 6.37
N LYS A 250 -9.71 -25.23 7.46
CA LYS A 250 -9.92 -24.68 8.81
C LYS A 250 -9.32 -23.26 8.95
N PRO A 251 -8.04 -23.02 8.59
CA PRO A 251 -7.48 -21.67 8.54
C PRO A 251 -8.22 -20.73 7.58
N MET A 252 -8.65 -21.20 6.40
CA MET A 252 -9.46 -20.42 5.46
C MET A 252 -10.74 -19.90 6.13
N LYS A 253 -11.52 -20.78 6.78
CA LYS A 253 -12.75 -20.41 7.50
C LYS A 253 -12.50 -19.45 8.66
N GLN A 254 -11.36 -19.57 9.33
CA GLN A 254 -10.96 -18.63 10.38
C GLN A 254 -10.68 -17.24 9.81
N ALA A 255 -9.91 -17.14 8.72
CA ALA A 255 -9.65 -15.87 8.05
C ALA A 255 -10.95 -15.17 7.59
N LEU A 256 -11.89 -15.92 7.00
CA LEU A 256 -13.21 -15.38 6.62
C LEU A 256 -14.03 -14.90 7.82
N ARG A 257 -14.02 -15.63 8.95
CA ARG A 257 -14.69 -15.19 10.19
C ARG A 257 -14.11 -13.87 10.69
N SER A 258 -12.79 -13.76 10.75
CA SER A 258 -12.12 -12.53 11.15
C SER A 258 -12.42 -11.37 10.19
N LEU A 259 -12.49 -11.61 8.87
CA LEU A 259 -12.93 -10.58 7.91
C LEU A 259 -14.36 -10.13 8.16
N LYS A 260 -15.27 -11.07 8.40
CA LYS A 260 -16.68 -10.79 8.69
C LYS A 260 -16.84 -9.94 9.96
N GLU A 261 -16.07 -10.25 11.00
CA GLU A 261 -16.06 -9.52 12.27
C GLU A 261 -15.60 -8.07 12.09
N LEU A 262 -14.65 -7.81 11.19
CA LEU A 262 -14.22 -6.45 10.84
C LEU A 262 -15.30 -5.72 10.04
N ASN A 263 -15.74 -6.32 8.93
CA ASN A 263 -16.84 -5.82 8.12
C ASN A 263 -17.34 -6.94 7.21
N PRO A 264 -18.63 -7.35 7.29
CA PRO A 264 -19.17 -8.39 6.40
C PRO A 264 -19.00 -8.07 4.91
N GLN A 265 -18.93 -6.80 4.51
CA GLN A 265 -18.72 -6.39 3.13
C GLN A 265 -17.36 -6.85 2.57
N PHE A 266 -16.35 -7.09 3.41
CA PHE A 266 -15.07 -7.62 2.95
C PHE A 266 -15.18 -9.03 2.34
N LEU A 267 -16.24 -9.77 2.67
CA LEU A 267 -16.52 -11.08 2.05
C LEU A 267 -16.94 -10.95 0.58
N SER A 268 -17.46 -9.79 0.15
CA SER A 268 -17.90 -9.58 -1.23
C SER A 268 -16.77 -9.75 -2.25
N GLY A 269 -15.53 -9.51 -1.83
CA GLY A 269 -14.34 -9.67 -2.67
C GLY A 269 -13.98 -11.12 -3.03
N PHE A 270 -14.72 -12.11 -2.52
CA PHE A 270 -14.58 -13.54 -2.87
C PHE A 270 -15.77 -14.08 -3.67
N ILE A 271 -16.72 -13.25 -4.07
CA ILE A 271 -17.93 -13.70 -4.77
C ILE A 271 -17.80 -13.31 -6.24
N THR A 272 -17.76 -14.30 -7.12
CA THR A 272 -17.59 -14.09 -8.56
C THR A 272 -18.94 -13.86 -9.27
N LYS A 273 -18.85 -13.33 -10.48
CA LYS A 273 -19.83 -12.48 -11.18
C LYS A 273 -21.16 -13.09 -11.64
N LYS A 274 -21.64 -14.21 -11.10
CA LYS A 274 -23.07 -14.55 -11.32
C LYS A 274 -24.02 -13.64 -10.52
N LYS A 275 -23.55 -12.84 -9.54
CA LYS A 275 -24.42 -12.07 -8.62
C LYS A 275 -23.98 -10.66 -8.16
N HIS A 276 -22.89 -10.03 -8.66
CA HIS A 276 -22.48 -8.67 -8.22
C HIS A 276 -21.96 -7.74 -9.33
N ALA A 277 -22.16 -6.43 -9.15
CA ALA A 277 -21.88 -5.36 -10.13
C ALA A 277 -20.39 -4.98 -10.32
N MET A 278 -19.48 -5.43 -9.43
CA MET A 278 -18.07 -4.99 -9.40
C MET A 278 -17.08 -5.95 -10.08
N GLY A 279 -17.39 -6.46 -11.26
CA GLY A 279 -16.31 -6.63 -12.24
C GLY A 279 -15.52 -7.94 -12.34
N VAL A 280 -15.31 -8.76 -11.29
CA VAL A 280 -14.22 -9.78 -11.32
C VAL A 280 -14.53 -11.03 -12.17
N SER A 281 -13.63 -11.40 -13.08
CA SER A 281 -13.65 -12.66 -13.83
C SER A 281 -13.66 -13.87 -12.87
N PRO A 282 -14.35 -15.00 -13.18
CA PRO A 282 -14.33 -16.20 -12.33
C PRO A 282 -12.93 -16.82 -12.15
N ARG A 283 -11.93 -16.34 -12.91
CA ARG A 283 -10.54 -16.80 -12.79
C ARG A 283 -9.91 -16.29 -11.49
N GLY A 284 -9.65 -17.22 -10.58
CA GLY A 284 -8.77 -17.01 -9.43
C GLY A 284 -9.43 -17.02 -8.06
N VAL A 285 -10.75 -17.18 -7.95
CA VAL A 285 -11.38 -17.50 -6.66
C VAL A 285 -11.60 -19.00 -6.55
N HIS A 286 -11.12 -19.59 -5.46
CA HIS A 286 -11.31 -21.02 -5.21
C HIS A 286 -12.79 -21.33 -4.93
N PRO A 287 -13.41 -22.36 -5.54
CA PRO A 287 -14.85 -22.63 -5.38
C PRO A 287 -15.30 -22.80 -3.93
N ALA A 288 -14.49 -23.46 -3.10
CA ALA A 288 -14.80 -23.62 -1.67
C ALA A 288 -14.73 -22.28 -0.89
N LEU A 289 -13.84 -21.37 -1.30
CA LEU A 289 -13.71 -20.04 -0.70
C LEU A 289 -14.93 -19.19 -1.03
N GLU A 290 -15.34 -19.17 -2.30
CA GLU A 290 -16.53 -18.46 -2.75
C GLU A 290 -17.79 -18.95 -2.05
N LYS A 291 -18.00 -20.27 -1.99
CA LYS A 291 -19.16 -20.87 -1.31
C LYS A 291 -19.24 -20.45 0.15
N GLU A 292 -18.14 -20.59 0.90
CA GLU A 292 -18.11 -20.28 2.32
C GLU A 292 -18.30 -18.76 2.56
N ALA A 293 -17.64 -17.91 1.78
CA ALA A 293 -17.80 -16.46 1.87
C ALA A 293 -19.25 -16.03 1.57
N PHE A 294 -19.87 -16.61 0.54
CA PHE A 294 -21.27 -16.37 0.19
C PHE A 294 -22.22 -16.79 1.31
N GLU A 295 -22.06 -18.00 1.87
CA GLU A 295 -22.89 -18.46 3.00
C GLU A 295 -22.75 -17.56 4.24
N MET A 296 -21.52 -17.15 4.58
CA MET A 296 -21.26 -16.25 5.70
C MET A 296 -21.89 -14.86 5.51
N LEU A 297 -21.87 -14.35 4.28
CA LEU A 297 -22.46 -13.07 3.90
C LEU A 297 -24.00 -13.13 3.89
N MET A 298 -24.60 -14.20 3.38
CA MET A 298 -26.06 -14.39 3.44
C MET A 298 -26.58 -14.45 4.88
N ARG A 299 -25.80 -15.03 5.79
CA ARG A 299 -26.11 -15.09 7.23
C ARG A 299 -25.88 -13.75 7.96
N SER A 300 -25.18 -12.78 7.37
CA SER A 300 -24.93 -11.49 8.03
C SER A 300 -26.10 -10.49 7.89
N GLY A 301 -27.07 -10.78 7.02
CA GLY A 301 -28.21 -9.89 6.76
C GLY A 301 -27.89 -8.67 5.88
N VAL A 302 -26.65 -8.55 5.38
CA VAL A 302 -26.22 -7.44 4.50
C VAL A 302 -26.77 -7.60 3.07
N VAL A 303 -27.07 -8.82 2.63
CA VAL A 303 -27.70 -9.08 1.34
C VAL A 303 -29.22 -9.08 1.51
N PRO A 304 -29.98 -8.24 0.77
CA PRO A 304 -31.44 -8.29 0.80
C PRO A 304 -31.91 -9.69 0.37
N ARG A 305 -32.69 -10.37 1.21
CA ARG A 305 -33.34 -11.62 0.79
C ARG A 305 -34.31 -11.24 -0.33
N LYS A 306 -34.14 -11.80 -1.54
CA LYS A 306 -35.18 -11.73 -2.56
C LYS A 306 -36.42 -12.43 -1.99
N MET A 307 -37.45 -11.65 -1.65
CA MET A 307 -38.79 -12.19 -1.46
C MET A 307 -39.29 -12.58 -2.84
N GLU A 308 -39.19 -13.86 -3.18
CA GLU A 308 -39.94 -14.41 -4.31
C GLU A 308 -41.42 -14.41 -3.89
N TYR A 309 -42.19 -13.45 -4.40
CA TYR A 309 -43.65 -13.56 -4.40
C TYR A 309 -44.00 -14.76 -5.28
N ARG A 310 -44.33 -15.89 -4.65
CA ARG A 310 -45.00 -17.00 -5.32
C ARG A 310 -46.35 -16.47 -5.80
N ARG A 311 -46.50 -16.31 -7.11
CA ARG A 311 -47.82 -16.14 -7.76
C ARG A 311 -48.49 -17.51 -7.84
#